data_AF-E4QSX2-F1
#
_entry.id   AF-E4QSX2-F1
#
_cell.length_a   1.000
_cell.length_b   1.000
_cell.length_c   1.000
_cell.angle_alpha   90.00
_cell.angle_beta   90.00
_cell.angle_gamma   90.00
#
_symmetry.space_group_name_H-M   'P 1'
#
loop_
_entity.id
_entity.type
_entity.pdbx_description
1 polymer ?
#
loop_
_entity_poly.entity_id
_entity_poly.type
_entity_poly.pdbx_seq_one_letter_code
_entity_poly.pdbx_strand_id
1 'polypeptide(L)'
;MDEIFGEENFVANIVWVKKNSPGGNTSFDYKITQNTEYIITYAKNLNKCKFNYQKYDEKTLKKLGYTLKDEYFEQRGYHKLTDLHHTSSTGAFQYIKSLDYPIIAPDGTSFTLYLNKNNPESACYTWGKDTFVEGKKHGFIEIVKNSRGDWVAKRKQYQYVKFNPKTKKIEEIVAGVPFKNIISDFYSLNGGLELKDIFNSKNIFDFPKPIELIKYLINIHPNKNAKILDFFAGSGTTGHAVWNLNRQDGGKRTFTLITNNQNKIATDVTYERLFRISNGKGTKNEEFNWSKNNKPYLENLKVFDIVYYNTQIFNSETELNDLVNLLLKLFKDFAIKVDLNHIDTKNTRYIEILNHLLALKPQEKDL
;
A
#
# COMPACT_ATOMS: atom_id res chain seq x y z
N MET A 1 7.25 10.58 18.17
CA MET A 1 6.70 9.28 17.73
C MET A 1 7.55 8.14 18.27
N ASP A 2 8.88 8.22 18.21
CA ASP A 2 9.78 7.24 18.86
C ASP A 2 9.45 7.00 20.34
N GLU A 3 9.18 8.05 21.11
CA GLU A 3 8.78 7.90 22.53
C GLU A 3 7.48 7.10 22.72
N ILE A 4 6.54 7.18 21.77
CA ILE A 4 5.21 6.55 21.87
C ILE A 4 5.26 5.10 21.34
N PHE A 5 5.97 4.87 20.24
CA PHE A 5 5.98 3.59 19.52
C PHE A 5 7.26 2.78 19.69
N GLY A 6 8.32 3.35 20.27
CA GLY A 6 9.67 2.80 20.23
C GLY A 6 10.36 3.12 18.90
N GLU A 7 11.61 3.58 18.96
CA GLU A 7 12.44 3.82 17.76
C GLU A 7 12.63 2.53 16.94
N GLU A 8 12.70 1.38 17.61
CA GLU A 8 12.80 0.07 16.98
C GLU A 8 11.58 -0.31 16.12
N ASN A 9 10.47 0.41 16.28
CA ASN A 9 9.27 0.22 15.48
C ASN A 9 9.10 1.25 14.35
N PHE A 10 10.09 2.11 14.13
CA PHE A 10 10.16 2.96 12.95
C PHE A 10 10.28 2.12 11.67
N VAL A 11 9.39 2.38 10.70
CA VAL A 11 9.38 1.66 9.42
C VAL A 11 10.14 2.44 8.37
N ALA A 12 9.72 3.68 8.12
CA ALA A 12 10.29 4.53 7.08
C ALA A 12 9.83 5.98 7.23
N ASN A 13 10.69 6.89 6.78
CA ASN A 13 10.29 8.24 6.39
C ASN A 13 10.08 8.24 4.87
N ILE A 14 8.82 8.37 4.45
CA ILE A 14 8.45 8.45 3.05
C ILE A 14 8.42 9.91 2.61
N VAL A 15 9.23 10.26 1.62
CA VAL A 15 9.28 11.57 1.00
C VAL A 15 8.28 11.63 -0.16
N TRP A 16 7.28 12.49 -0.06
CA TRP A 16 6.29 12.71 -1.10
C TRP A 16 6.54 14.01 -1.85
N VAL A 17 6.82 13.93 -3.15
CA VAL A 17 6.94 15.09 -4.03
C VAL A 17 5.54 15.60 -4.38
N LYS A 18 5.08 16.64 -3.69
CA LYS A 18 3.72 17.17 -3.83
C LYS A 18 3.50 18.01 -5.09
N LYS A 19 4.57 18.53 -5.69
CA LYS A 19 4.57 19.35 -6.92
C LYS A 19 5.88 19.21 -7.67
N ASN A 20 5.83 19.21 -9.01
CA ASN A 20 7.02 19.06 -9.87
C ASN A 20 7.74 20.37 -10.21
N SER A 21 7.06 21.50 -10.09
CA SER A 21 7.63 22.80 -10.42
C SER A 21 7.51 23.76 -9.24
N PRO A 22 8.45 24.70 -9.08
CA PRO A 22 8.24 25.87 -8.24
C PRO A 22 6.92 26.53 -8.62
N GLY A 23 6.17 27.02 -7.63
CA GLY A 23 4.94 27.76 -7.93
C GLY A 23 5.30 28.96 -8.83
N GLY A 24 4.47 29.25 -9.83
CA GLY A 24 4.71 30.35 -10.79
C GLY A 24 4.62 31.76 -10.20
N ASN A 25 4.72 31.90 -8.87
CA ASN A 25 4.79 33.20 -8.22
C ASN A 25 6.22 33.73 -8.40
N THR A 26 6.35 34.79 -9.18
CA THR A 26 7.62 35.49 -9.49
C THR A 26 8.17 36.30 -8.31
N SER A 27 7.47 36.30 -7.18
CA SER A 27 7.71 37.13 -5.99
C SER A 27 8.37 36.39 -4.82
N PHE A 28 8.81 35.14 -5.02
CA PHE A 28 9.42 34.35 -3.95
C PHE A 28 10.95 34.37 -4.00
N ASP A 29 11.58 35.01 -3.02
CA ASP A 29 13.04 35.08 -2.82
C ASP A 29 13.61 33.81 -2.15
N TYR A 30 13.07 32.63 -2.48
CA TYR A 30 13.56 31.37 -1.90
C TYR A 30 14.72 30.82 -2.72
N LYS A 31 15.92 30.76 -2.13
CA LYS A 31 17.10 30.11 -2.75
C LYS A 31 16.92 28.59 -2.92
N ILE A 32 16.00 27.96 -2.17
CA ILE A 32 15.68 26.53 -2.24
C ILE A 32 14.17 26.35 -2.22
N THR A 33 13.61 25.69 -3.23
CA THR A 33 12.16 25.43 -3.33
C THR A 33 11.77 24.18 -2.55
N GLN A 34 10.78 24.30 -1.64
CA GLN A 34 10.19 23.15 -0.95
C GLN A 34 9.07 22.50 -1.76
N ASN A 35 9.36 21.34 -2.33
CA ASN A 35 8.44 20.55 -3.17
C ASN A 35 8.00 19.24 -2.54
N THR A 36 8.48 18.94 -1.34
CA THR A 36 8.25 17.66 -0.66
C THR A 36 7.46 17.82 0.63
N GLU A 37 6.75 16.77 1.00
CA GLU A 37 6.17 16.52 2.33
C GLU A 37 6.69 15.18 2.85
N TYR A 38 6.64 15.00 4.17
CA TYR A 38 7.07 13.77 4.83
C TYR A 38 5.87 12.97 5.32
N ILE A 39 5.93 11.65 5.15
CA ILE A 39 4.97 10.69 5.68
C ILE A 39 5.76 9.72 6.56
N ILE A 40 5.64 9.90 7.86
CA ILE A 40 6.35 9.11 8.85
C ILE A 40 5.54 7.84 9.14
N THR A 41 6.17 6.68 8.98
CA THR A 41 5.52 5.37 9.12
C THR A 41 6.11 4.62 10.31
N TYR A 42 5.24 4.20 11.24
CA TYR A 42 5.58 3.32 12.36
C TYR A 42 4.70 2.07 12.33
N ALA A 43 5.24 0.98 12.86
CA ALA A 43 4.48 -0.22 13.18
C ALA A 43 4.16 -0.24 14.69
N LYS A 44 3.11 -0.97 15.10
CA LYS A 44 2.92 -1.27 16.53
C LYS A 44 3.96 -2.28 17.05
N ASN A 45 4.36 -3.20 16.18
CA ASN A 45 5.42 -4.17 16.41
C ASN A 45 6.02 -4.53 15.05
N LEU A 46 7.22 -4.05 14.76
CA LEU A 46 7.84 -4.20 13.44
C LEU A 46 8.10 -5.68 13.10
N ASN A 47 8.52 -6.48 14.07
CA ASN A 47 8.81 -7.91 13.90
C ASN A 47 7.58 -8.74 13.51
N LYS A 48 6.37 -8.26 13.82
CA LYS A 48 5.09 -8.90 13.44
C LYS A 48 4.42 -8.23 12.24
N CYS A 49 4.95 -7.12 11.74
CA CYS A 49 4.36 -6.37 10.65
C CYS A 49 4.58 -7.09 9.31
N LYS A 50 3.58 -7.04 8.43
CA LYS A 50 3.69 -7.55 7.06
C LYS A 50 3.56 -6.38 6.09
N PHE A 51 4.45 -6.34 5.13
CA PHE A 51 4.42 -5.37 4.05
C PHE A 51 4.01 -6.07 2.75
N ASN A 52 3.18 -5.37 1.99
CA ASN A 52 2.80 -5.78 0.65
C ASN A 52 3.88 -5.36 -0.34
N TYR A 53 3.71 -5.77 -1.60
CA TYR A 53 4.56 -5.36 -2.70
C TYR A 53 3.72 -4.57 -3.72
N GLN A 54 4.32 -3.53 -4.30
CA GLN A 54 3.70 -2.78 -5.38
C GLN A 54 3.74 -3.63 -6.65
N LYS A 55 2.57 -4.07 -7.13
CA LYS A 55 2.46 -4.77 -8.41
C LYS A 55 2.87 -3.83 -9.54
N TYR A 56 3.65 -4.35 -10.49
CA TYR A 56 3.98 -3.61 -11.69
C TYR A 56 2.73 -3.48 -12.59
N ASP A 57 2.49 -2.28 -13.09
CA ASP A 57 1.59 -2.10 -14.23
C ASP A 57 2.24 -2.64 -15.51
N GLU A 58 1.45 -2.82 -16.56
CA GLU A 58 1.95 -3.35 -17.85
C GLU A 58 3.07 -2.49 -18.44
N LYS A 59 2.96 -1.17 -18.28
CA LYS A 59 3.97 -0.20 -18.75
C LYS A 59 5.32 -0.43 -18.06
N THR A 60 5.32 -0.65 -16.75
CA THR A 60 6.52 -0.89 -15.95
C THR A 60 7.09 -2.28 -16.23
N LEU A 61 6.24 -3.31 -16.37
CA LEU A 61 6.68 -4.66 -16.79
C LEU A 61 7.45 -4.59 -18.12
N LYS A 62 6.89 -3.87 -19.11
CA LYS A 62 7.53 -3.66 -20.41
C LYS A 62 8.87 -2.93 -20.29
N LYS A 63 8.94 -1.86 -19.49
CA LYS A 63 10.19 -1.12 -19.22
C LYS A 63 11.27 -1.99 -18.55
N LEU A 64 10.86 -2.92 -17.70
CA LEU A 64 11.75 -3.85 -16.99
C LEU A 64 12.14 -5.09 -17.83
N GLY A 65 11.63 -5.18 -19.07
CA GLY A 65 11.92 -6.25 -20.02
C GLY A 65 11.04 -7.50 -19.88
N TYR A 66 10.04 -7.50 -18.99
CA TYR A 66 9.08 -8.59 -18.85
C TYR A 66 8.06 -8.55 -19.99
N THR A 67 8.47 -9.00 -21.17
CA THR A 67 7.66 -8.94 -22.40
C THR A 67 7.37 -10.30 -22.99
N LEU A 68 8.09 -11.36 -22.57
CA LEU A 68 7.98 -12.69 -23.15
C LEU A 68 6.89 -13.51 -22.45
N LYS A 69 6.27 -14.40 -23.21
CA LYS A 69 5.28 -15.38 -22.76
C LYS A 69 5.72 -16.77 -23.19
N ASP A 70 5.32 -17.77 -22.42
CA ASP A 70 5.46 -19.18 -22.78
C ASP A 70 4.26 -19.98 -22.28
N GLU A 71 4.32 -21.30 -22.39
CA GLU A 71 3.28 -22.24 -21.95
C GLU A 71 2.88 -22.09 -20.46
N TYR A 72 3.73 -21.46 -19.62
CA TYR A 72 3.44 -21.23 -18.20
C TYR A 72 2.84 -19.84 -17.92
N PHE A 73 2.53 -19.04 -18.95
CA PHE A 73 2.13 -17.64 -18.79
C PHE A 73 0.96 -17.44 -17.82
N GLU A 74 -0.09 -18.26 -17.91
CA GLU A 74 -1.27 -18.15 -17.03
C GLU A 74 -0.92 -18.34 -15.54
N GLN A 75 0.12 -19.11 -15.23
CA GLN A 75 0.53 -19.45 -13.87
C GLN A 75 1.69 -18.57 -13.37
N ARG A 76 2.63 -18.21 -14.26
CA ARG A 76 3.91 -17.57 -13.92
C ARG A 76 4.01 -16.11 -14.38
N GLY A 77 3.11 -15.67 -15.26
CA GLY A 77 3.08 -14.33 -15.83
C GLY A 77 4.16 -14.10 -16.89
N TYR A 78 4.37 -12.83 -17.25
CA TYR A 78 5.43 -12.45 -18.20
C TYR A 78 6.81 -12.84 -17.67
N HIS A 79 7.76 -13.08 -18.58
CA HIS A 79 9.15 -13.31 -18.22
C HIS A 79 10.12 -12.49 -19.07
N LYS A 80 11.38 -12.48 -18.63
CA LYS A 80 12.52 -11.95 -19.37
C LYS A 80 13.71 -12.90 -19.31
N LEU A 81 14.59 -12.79 -20.30
CA LEU A 81 15.84 -13.54 -20.34
C LEU A 81 16.97 -12.76 -19.69
N THR A 82 17.68 -13.41 -18.78
CA THR A 82 18.91 -12.87 -18.16
C THR A 82 20.03 -13.89 -18.32
N ASP A 83 21.28 -13.45 -18.29
CA ASP A 83 22.41 -14.36 -18.42
C ASP A 83 22.49 -15.35 -17.26
N LEU A 84 22.77 -16.62 -17.58
CA LEU A 84 23.09 -17.64 -16.59
C LEU A 84 24.57 -17.55 -16.14
N HIS A 85 25.33 -16.58 -16.61
CA HIS A 85 26.74 -16.42 -16.28
C HIS A 85 27.02 -15.03 -15.73
N HIS A 86 28.17 -14.88 -15.08
CA HIS A 86 28.75 -13.59 -14.76
C HIS A 86 30.20 -13.55 -15.23
N THR A 87 30.71 -12.35 -15.49
CA THR A 87 32.15 -12.13 -15.72
C THR A 87 32.91 -12.22 -14.40
N SER A 88 34.05 -12.89 -14.42
CA SER A 88 34.99 -12.97 -13.32
C SER A 88 35.84 -11.71 -13.24
N SER A 89 36.09 -11.19 -12.04
CA SER A 89 37.09 -10.14 -11.82
C SER A 89 37.71 -10.22 -10.43
N THR A 90 38.86 -9.56 -10.24
CA THR A 90 39.57 -9.52 -8.96
C THR A 90 38.81 -8.73 -7.88
N GLY A 91 37.97 -7.77 -8.26
CA GLY A 91 37.18 -6.94 -7.33
C GLY A 91 35.72 -7.36 -7.16
N ALA A 92 35.26 -8.40 -7.88
CA ALA A 92 33.88 -8.87 -7.82
C ALA A 92 33.83 -10.40 -7.75
N PHE A 93 32.95 -11.03 -8.54
CA PHE A 93 32.81 -12.47 -8.56
C PHE A 93 34.09 -13.12 -9.11
N GLN A 94 34.68 -14.05 -8.34
CA GLN A 94 35.85 -14.81 -8.78
C GLN A 94 35.43 -15.98 -9.67
N TYR A 95 36.37 -16.44 -10.50
CA TYR A 95 36.15 -17.66 -11.30
C TYR A 95 36.07 -18.89 -10.40
N ILE A 96 35.14 -19.79 -10.72
CA ILE A 96 34.95 -21.05 -10.01
C ILE A 96 34.89 -22.17 -11.04
N LYS A 97 35.92 -23.04 -11.04
CA LYS A 97 36.08 -24.14 -12.00
C LYS A 97 34.89 -25.11 -12.03
N SER A 98 34.26 -25.36 -10.89
CA SER A 98 33.09 -26.25 -10.80
C SER A 98 31.82 -25.66 -11.46
N LEU A 99 31.82 -24.36 -11.76
CA LEU A 99 30.76 -23.65 -12.46
C LEU A 99 31.07 -23.40 -13.93
N ASP A 100 32.14 -23.97 -14.46
CA ASP A 100 32.48 -23.94 -15.88
C ASP A 100 32.39 -25.36 -16.45
N TYR A 101 31.22 -25.70 -16.97
CA TYR A 101 30.91 -27.04 -17.45
C TYR A 101 30.21 -26.98 -18.80
N PRO A 102 30.39 -27.99 -19.67
CA PRO A 102 29.74 -28.01 -20.97
C PRO A 102 28.22 -28.16 -20.85
N ILE A 103 27.49 -27.47 -21.73
CA ILE A 103 26.05 -27.57 -21.90
C ILE A 103 25.76 -28.10 -23.32
N ILE A 104 24.76 -28.97 -23.43
CA ILE A 104 24.26 -29.46 -24.72
C ILE A 104 23.23 -28.47 -25.29
N ALA A 105 23.52 -27.96 -26.49
CA ALA A 105 22.66 -27.08 -27.26
C ALA A 105 21.49 -27.84 -27.92
N PRO A 106 20.43 -27.13 -28.37
CA PRO A 106 19.29 -27.75 -29.04
C PRO A 106 19.64 -28.54 -30.31
N ASP A 107 20.72 -28.18 -31.00
CA ASP A 107 21.22 -28.88 -32.19
C ASP A 107 22.07 -30.12 -31.86
N GLY A 108 22.20 -30.48 -30.57
CA GLY A 108 22.99 -31.61 -30.10
C GLY A 108 24.47 -31.30 -29.88
N THR A 109 24.96 -30.12 -30.26
CA THR A 109 26.36 -29.73 -30.03
C THR A 109 26.61 -29.38 -28.57
N SER A 110 27.85 -29.56 -28.11
CA SER A 110 28.28 -29.14 -26.78
C SER A 110 28.97 -27.78 -26.85
N PHE A 111 28.66 -26.88 -25.91
CA PHE A 111 29.30 -25.57 -25.80
C PHE A 111 29.68 -25.23 -24.35
N THR A 112 30.69 -24.38 -24.22
CA THR A 112 31.08 -23.70 -22.97
C THR A 112 30.87 -22.19 -23.14
N LEU A 113 31.15 -21.40 -22.10
CA LEU A 113 30.99 -19.95 -22.16
C LEU A 113 31.84 -19.33 -23.26
N TYR A 114 31.18 -18.63 -24.18
CA TYR A 114 31.86 -17.97 -25.30
C TYR A 114 32.93 -16.95 -24.86
N LEU A 115 32.77 -16.35 -23.67
CA LEU A 115 33.74 -15.43 -23.06
C LEU A 115 35.09 -16.12 -22.79
N ASN A 116 35.05 -17.41 -22.41
CA ASN A 116 36.25 -18.20 -22.11
C ASN A 116 37.00 -18.67 -23.36
N LYS A 117 36.43 -18.52 -24.57
CA LYS A 117 37.11 -18.90 -25.83
C LYS A 117 38.38 -18.09 -26.08
N ASN A 118 38.32 -16.79 -25.82
CA ASN A 118 39.43 -15.86 -26.06
C ASN A 118 40.11 -15.40 -24.76
N ASN A 119 39.41 -15.50 -23.63
CA ASN A 119 39.93 -15.12 -22.32
C ASN A 119 39.58 -16.20 -21.29
N PRO A 120 40.39 -17.26 -21.17
CA PRO A 120 40.12 -18.36 -20.24
C PRO A 120 39.86 -17.85 -18.81
N GLU A 121 38.97 -18.54 -18.09
CA GLU A 121 38.62 -18.22 -16.70
C GLU A 121 37.99 -16.82 -16.47
N SER A 122 37.62 -16.11 -17.54
CA SER A 122 37.02 -14.77 -17.46
C SER A 122 35.53 -14.76 -17.14
N ALA A 123 34.87 -15.92 -17.12
CA ALA A 123 33.48 -16.07 -16.70
C ALA A 123 33.18 -17.50 -16.22
N CYS A 124 32.16 -17.65 -15.37
CA CYS A 124 31.57 -18.96 -15.07
C CYS A 124 30.04 -18.85 -14.93
N TYR A 125 29.35 -19.97 -14.95
CA TYR A 125 27.91 -20.00 -14.73
C TYR A 125 27.58 -19.62 -13.28
N THR A 126 26.38 -19.10 -13.07
CA THR A 126 25.86 -18.76 -11.73
C THR A 126 25.25 -19.96 -11.02
N TRP A 127 24.91 -21.02 -11.76
CA TRP A 127 24.32 -22.26 -11.23
C TRP A 127 25.27 -23.43 -11.51
N GLY A 128 25.38 -24.36 -10.55
CA GLY A 128 26.04 -25.65 -10.78
C GLY A 128 25.26 -26.53 -11.75
N LYS A 129 25.92 -27.56 -12.32
CA LYS A 129 25.36 -28.43 -13.36
C LYS A 129 24.02 -29.05 -12.98
N ASP A 130 23.89 -29.59 -11.76
CA ASP A 130 22.65 -30.20 -11.30
C ASP A 130 21.50 -29.18 -11.18
N THR A 131 21.81 -27.97 -10.73
CA THR A 131 20.84 -26.88 -10.63
C THR A 131 20.41 -26.39 -12.01
N PHE A 132 21.33 -26.34 -12.98
CA PHE A 132 21.00 -26.09 -14.38
C PHE A 132 20.04 -27.13 -14.95
N VAL A 133 20.32 -28.41 -14.73
CA VAL A 133 19.46 -29.51 -15.21
C VAL A 133 18.05 -29.41 -14.62
N GLU A 134 17.94 -29.20 -13.30
CA GLU A 134 16.63 -29.09 -12.66
C GLU A 134 15.90 -27.80 -13.08
N GLY A 135 16.62 -26.69 -13.19
CA GLY A 135 16.05 -25.44 -13.70
C GLY A 135 15.56 -25.55 -15.15
N LYS A 136 16.28 -26.27 -16.01
CA LYS A 136 15.86 -26.56 -17.39
C LYS A 136 14.60 -27.41 -17.41
N LYS A 137 14.56 -28.47 -16.61
CA LYS A 137 13.38 -29.34 -16.45
C LYS A 137 12.14 -28.57 -15.98
N HIS A 138 12.30 -27.56 -15.13
CA HIS A 138 11.20 -26.70 -14.69
C HIS A 138 10.87 -25.54 -15.65
N GLY A 139 11.53 -25.42 -16.80
CA GLY A 139 11.28 -24.36 -17.77
C GLY A 139 11.82 -22.99 -17.35
N PHE A 140 12.92 -22.94 -16.58
CA PHE A 140 13.62 -21.71 -16.19
C PHE A 140 14.89 -21.43 -16.99
N ILE A 141 15.25 -22.31 -17.93
CA ILE A 141 16.42 -22.15 -18.79
C ILE A 141 15.97 -22.05 -20.24
N GLU A 142 16.60 -21.16 -20.98
CA GLU A 142 16.50 -21.08 -22.43
C GLU A 142 17.89 -21.03 -23.04
N ILE A 143 18.12 -21.82 -24.09
CA ILE A 143 19.40 -21.86 -24.81
C ILE A 143 19.17 -21.22 -26.17
N VAL A 144 19.84 -20.10 -26.41
CA VAL A 144 19.67 -19.26 -27.60
C VAL A 144 21.02 -18.92 -28.22
N LYS A 145 21.03 -18.48 -29.47
CA LYS A 145 22.24 -17.90 -30.07
C LYS A 145 22.34 -16.41 -29.72
N ASN A 146 23.54 -15.97 -29.36
CA ASN A 146 23.83 -14.54 -29.21
C ASN A 146 23.97 -13.87 -30.60
N SER A 147 24.19 -12.56 -30.64
CA SER A 147 24.37 -11.80 -31.89
C SER A 147 25.58 -12.23 -32.73
N ARG A 148 26.53 -12.96 -32.15
CA ARG A 148 27.72 -13.51 -32.83
C ARG A 148 27.52 -14.95 -33.31
N GLY A 149 26.35 -15.54 -33.05
CA GLY A 149 26.01 -16.92 -33.43
C GLY A 149 26.45 -17.99 -32.43
N ASP A 150 27.06 -17.62 -31.30
CA ASP A 150 27.44 -18.57 -30.24
C ASP A 150 26.21 -18.98 -29.42
N TRP A 151 26.14 -20.27 -29.06
CA TRP A 151 25.17 -20.77 -28.09
C TRP A 151 25.42 -20.16 -26.70
N VAL A 152 24.35 -19.71 -26.05
CA VAL A 152 24.36 -19.17 -24.69
C VAL A 152 23.17 -19.70 -23.90
N ALA A 153 23.38 -20.00 -22.62
CA ALA A 153 22.32 -20.32 -21.68
C ALA A 153 21.84 -19.05 -20.97
N LYS A 154 20.55 -18.78 -21.06
CA LYS A 154 19.84 -17.72 -20.36
C LYS A 154 18.91 -18.34 -19.31
N ARG A 155 18.70 -17.64 -18.21
CA ARG A 155 17.66 -17.95 -17.23
C ARG A 155 16.43 -17.09 -17.48
N LYS A 156 15.25 -17.71 -17.39
CA LYS A 156 13.95 -17.03 -17.40
C LYS A 156 13.66 -16.48 -16.01
N GLN A 157 13.46 -15.18 -15.93
CA GLN A 157 12.98 -14.51 -14.73
C GLN A 157 11.50 -14.19 -14.93
N TYR A 158 10.62 -14.89 -14.21
CA TYR A 158 9.16 -14.73 -14.31
C TYR A 158 8.64 -13.66 -13.37
N GLN A 159 7.44 -13.19 -13.66
CA GLN A 159 6.71 -12.20 -12.86
C GLN A 159 6.32 -12.78 -11.49
N TYR A 160 5.58 -13.90 -11.47
CA TYR A 160 4.93 -14.42 -10.25
C TYR A 160 5.69 -15.55 -9.55
N VAL A 161 6.81 -16.03 -10.11
CA VAL A 161 7.58 -17.13 -9.52
C VAL A 161 9.08 -16.98 -9.75
N LYS A 162 9.88 -17.58 -8.86
CA LYS A 162 11.33 -17.79 -9.06
C LYS A 162 11.69 -19.25 -8.83
N PHE A 163 12.75 -19.69 -9.49
CA PHE A 163 13.41 -20.94 -9.15
C PHE A 163 14.52 -20.65 -8.13
N ASN A 164 14.45 -21.30 -6.97
CA ASN A 164 15.48 -21.17 -5.94
C ASN A 164 16.61 -22.20 -6.22
N PRO A 165 17.83 -21.76 -6.56
CA PRO A 165 18.91 -22.66 -6.95
C PRO A 165 19.43 -23.53 -5.80
N LYS A 166 19.22 -23.13 -4.53
CA LYS A 166 19.66 -23.88 -3.34
C LYS A 166 18.70 -25.02 -3.02
N THR A 167 17.39 -24.73 -3.04
CA THR A 167 16.34 -25.71 -2.71
C THR A 167 15.86 -26.48 -3.93
N LYS A 168 16.18 -26.00 -5.14
CA LYS A 168 15.69 -26.50 -6.44
C LYS A 168 14.17 -26.50 -6.56
N LYS A 169 13.50 -25.59 -5.86
CA LYS A 169 12.02 -25.45 -5.85
C LYS A 169 11.59 -24.17 -6.54
N ILE A 170 10.37 -24.20 -7.09
CA ILE A 170 9.67 -23.02 -7.55
C ILE A 170 9.03 -22.36 -6.33
N GLU A 171 9.31 -21.08 -6.13
CA GLU A 171 8.75 -20.26 -5.07
C GLU A 171 7.88 -19.18 -5.71
N GLU A 172 6.66 -19.02 -5.21
CA GLU A 172 5.84 -17.86 -5.56
C GLU A 172 6.55 -16.58 -5.12
N ILE A 173 6.59 -15.61 -6.02
CA ILE A 173 6.96 -14.25 -5.71
C ILE A 173 5.68 -13.45 -5.75
N VAL A 174 5.45 -12.65 -4.71
CA VAL A 174 4.49 -11.55 -4.84
C VAL A 174 5.10 -10.60 -5.86
N ALA A 175 4.71 -10.74 -7.12
CA ALA A 175 5.24 -9.99 -8.25
C ALA A 175 5.05 -8.50 -8.04
N GLY A 176 6.07 -7.88 -7.48
CA GLY A 176 6.05 -6.48 -7.15
C GLY A 176 7.37 -6.07 -6.53
N VAL A 177 7.58 -4.77 -6.51
CA VAL A 177 8.72 -4.18 -5.79
C VAL A 177 8.31 -3.81 -4.38
N PRO A 178 9.26 -3.82 -3.43
CA PRO A 178 9.07 -3.10 -2.19
C PRO A 178 8.60 -1.68 -2.49
N PHE A 179 7.65 -1.19 -1.68
CA PHE A 179 7.22 0.19 -1.76
C PHE A 179 8.42 1.12 -1.57
N LYS A 180 8.50 2.18 -2.37
CA LYS A 180 9.58 3.16 -2.28
C LYS A 180 9.30 4.15 -1.16
N ASN A 181 10.36 4.58 -0.50
CA ASN A 181 10.32 5.72 0.42
C ASN A 181 10.36 7.08 -0.30
N ILE A 182 10.31 7.10 -1.63
CA ILE A 182 10.13 8.31 -2.43
C ILE A 182 8.91 8.11 -3.33
N ILE A 183 7.92 8.99 -3.18
CA ILE A 183 6.70 9.03 -3.99
C ILE A 183 6.76 10.28 -4.84
N SER A 184 6.90 10.12 -6.16
CA SER A 184 7.03 11.23 -7.11
C SER A 184 5.93 11.27 -8.17
N ASP A 185 4.95 10.38 -8.09
CA ASP A 185 3.97 10.15 -9.16
C ASP A 185 2.57 10.71 -8.85
N PHE A 186 2.35 11.20 -7.62
CA PHE A 186 1.07 11.73 -7.17
C PHE A 186 1.26 13.19 -6.75
N TYR A 187 0.46 14.13 -7.25
CA TYR A 187 0.65 15.56 -6.95
C TYR A 187 -0.58 16.17 -6.31
N SER A 188 -0.41 17.18 -5.45
CA SER A 188 -1.52 17.84 -4.75
C SER A 188 -2.58 18.40 -5.69
N LEU A 189 -2.17 18.86 -6.88
CA LEU A 189 -3.09 19.34 -7.91
C LEU A 189 -4.18 18.30 -8.25
N ASN A 190 -3.82 17.02 -8.27
CA ASN A 190 -4.75 15.94 -8.62
C ASN A 190 -5.88 15.81 -7.59
N GLY A 191 -5.58 16.05 -6.31
CA GLY A 191 -6.61 16.06 -5.26
C GLY A 191 -7.62 17.18 -5.45
N GLY A 192 -7.15 18.38 -5.80
CA GLY A 192 -8.03 19.53 -6.06
C GLY A 192 -8.90 19.34 -7.31
N LEU A 193 -8.34 18.77 -8.39
CA LEU A 193 -9.10 18.44 -9.60
C LEU A 193 -10.18 17.39 -9.33
N GLU A 194 -9.87 16.34 -8.57
CA GLU A 194 -10.86 15.33 -8.20
C GLU A 194 -12.00 15.93 -7.36
N LEU A 195 -11.69 16.77 -6.38
CA LEU A 195 -12.71 17.42 -5.57
C LEU A 195 -13.59 18.35 -6.42
N LYS A 196 -12.98 19.09 -7.36
CA LYS A 196 -13.71 19.91 -8.33
C LYS A 196 -14.67 19.07 -9.17
N ASP A 197 -14.28 17.87 -9.59
CA ASP A 197 -15.15 17.00 -10.38
C ASP A 197 -16.31 16.41 -9.56
N ILE A 198 -16.09 16.17 -8.26
CA ILE A 198 -17.13 15.67 -7.35
C ILE A 198 -18.15 16.77 -7.01
N PHE A 199 -17.69 18.00 -6.83
CA PHE A 199 -18.54 19.10 -6.36
C PHE A 199 -18.94 20.12 -7.44
N ASN A 200 -18.43 19.99 -8.66
CA ASN A 200 -18.51 21.02 -9.71
C ASN A 200 -18.03 22.41 -9.26
N SER A 201 -17.18 22.50 -8.24
CA SER A 201 -16.70 23.76 -7.66
C SER A 201 -15.23 23.68 -7.28
N LYS A 202 -14.49 24.77 -7.51
CA LYS A 202 -13.03 24.81 -7.33
C LYS A 202 -12.56 25.08 -5.89
N ASN A 203 -13.40 25.66 -5.03
CA ASN A 203 -12.97 26.25 -3.77
C ASN A 203 -13.76 25.74 -2.54
N ILE A 204 -14.11 24.44 -2.53
CA ILE A 204 -14.89 23.86 -1.41
C ILE A 204 -13.99 23.43 -0.25
N PHE A 205 -12.77 22.98 -0.55
CA PHE A 205 -11.82 22.58 0.47
C PHE A 205 -10.41 22.78 -0.05
N ASP A 206 -9.57 23.35 0.79
CA ASP A 206 -8.19 23.65 0.44
C ASP A 206 -7.30 22.42 0.63
N PHE A 207 -6.48 22.15 -0.38
CA PHE A 207 -5.42 21.13 -0.33
C PHE A 207 -5.88 19.69 0.02
N PRO A 208 -6.95 19.15 -0.60
CA PRO A 208 -7.29 17.74 -0.42
C PRO A 208 -6.12 16.85 -0.86
N LYS A 209 -5.81 15.81 -0.06
CA LYS A 209 -4.80 14.83 -0.47
C LYS A 209 -5.29 14.07 -1.70
N PRO A 210 -4.40 13.72 -2.66
CA PRO A 210 -4.78 12.92 -3.82
C PRO A 210 -5.21 11.50 -3.43
N ILE A 211 -6.27 10.97 -4.07
CA ILE A 211 -6.73 9.60 -3.79
C ILE A 211 -5.64 8.55 -4.03
N GLU A 212 -4.84 8.68 -5.09
CA GLU A 212 -3.80 7.72 -5.44
C GLU A 212 -2.68 7.66 -4.40
N LEU A 213 -2.37 8.77 -3.73
CA LEU A 213 -1.45 8.79 -2.60
C LEU A 213 -1.99 7.95 -1.43
N ILE A 214 -3.25 8.16 -1.06
CA ILE A 214 -3.84 7.42 0.07
C ILE A 214 -4.01 5.94 -0.26
N LYS A 215 -4.38 5.60 -1.51
CA LYS A 215 -4.41 4.21 -2.00
C LYS A 215 -3.05 3.55 -1.90
N TYR A 216 -1.98 4.25 -2.30
CA TYR A 216 -0.61 3.76 -2.20
C TYR A 216 -0.26 3.45 -0.74
N LEU A 217 -0.56 4.36 0.19
CA LEU A 217 -0.27 4.18 1.62
C LEU A 217 -1.07 3.03 2.24
N ILE A 218 -2.38 2.92 1.96
CA ILE A 218 -3.20 1.81 2.47
C ILE A 218 -2.68 0.46 1.96
N ASN A 219 -2.25 0.41 0.70
CA ASN A 219 -1.76 -0.82 0.08
C ASN A 219 -0.37 -1.27 0.56
N ILE A 220 0.37 -0.44 1.31
CA ILE A 220 1.63 -0.86 1.97
C ILE A 220 1.38 -2.08 2.87
N HIS A 221 0.20 -2.18 3.49
CA HIS A 221 -0.18 -3.34 4.28
C HIS A 221 -1.05 -4.32 3.45
N PRO A 222 -0.77 -5.64 3.45
CA PRO A 222 -1.42 -6.60 2.56
C PRO A 222 -2.86 -7.00 2.97
N ASN A 223 -3.32 -6.55 4.15
CA ASN A 223 -4.62 -6.96 4.67
C ASN A 223 -5.79 -6.29 3.94
N LYS A 224 -6.43 -7.05 3.05
CA LYS A 224 -7.64 -6.63 2.31
C LYS A 224 -8.92 -6.52 3.16
N ASN A 225 -8.87 -6.87 4.44
CA ASN A 225 -9.97 -6.72 5.40
C ASN A 225 -9.57 -5.76 6.53
N ALA A 226 -8.58 -4.89 6.30
CA ALA A 226 -8.10 -3.95 7.31
C ALA A 226 -9.21 -2.96 7.73
N LYS A 227 -9.11 -2.50 8.98
CA LYS A 227 -9.84 -1.34 9.49
C LYS A 227 -8.93 -0.12 9.40
N ILE A 228 -9.32 0.89 8.65
CA ILE A 228 -8.57 2.13 8.45
C ILE A 228 -9.16 3.21 9.35
N LEU A 229 -8.33 3.86 10.15
CA LEU A 229 -8.73 5.00 10.97
C LEU A 229 -8.01 6.24 10.43
N ASP A 230 -8.78 7.30 10.18
CA ASP A 230 -8.26 8.62 9.87
C ASP A 230 -8.98 9.63 10.75
N PHE A 231 -8.26 10.14 11.76
CA PHE A 231 -8.81 11.08 12.73
C PHE A 231 -8.55 12.55 12.38
N PHE A 232 -8.07 12.81 11.16
CA PHE A 232 -7.95 14.14 10.56
C PHE A 232 -8.48 14.11 9.12
N ALA A 233 -9.70 13.59 8.95
CA ALA A 233 -10.21 13.18 7.65
C ALA A 233 -10.37 14.31 6.62
N GLY A 234 -10.57 15.56 7.07
CA GLY A 234 -10.57 16.76 6.24
C GLY A 234 -11.64 16.73 5.16
N SER A 235 -11.27 16.37 3.93
CA SER A 235 -12.21 16.24 2.81
C SER A 235 -12.76 14.83 2.60
N GLY A 236 -12.31 13.83 3.37
CA GLY A 236 -12.76 12.45 3.23
C GLY A 236 -12.04 11.64 2.16
N THR A 237 -10.83 12.04 1.74
CA THR A 237 -10.03 11.30 0.74
C THR A 237 -9.80 9.84 1.16
N THR A 238 -9.54 9.58 2.44
CA THR A 238 -9.28 8.23 2.95
C THR A 238 -10.44 7.27 2.73
N GLY A 239 -11.68 7.71 3.00
CA GLY A 239 -12.87 6.89 2.73
C GLY A 239 -13.04 6.57 1.25
N HIS A 240 -12.82 7.57 0.38
CA HIS A 240 -12.86 7.37 -1.07
C HIS A 240 -11.78 6.37 -1.53
N ALA A 241 -10.55 6.49 -1.04
CA ALA A 241 -9.46 5.57 -1.38
C ALA A 241 -9.77 4.13 -0.96
N VAL A 242 -10.38 3.91 0.21
CA VAL A 242 -10.77 2.57 0.68
C VAL A 242 -11.79 1.93 -0.24
N TRP A 243 -12.87 2.63 -0.60
CA TRP A 243 -13.87 2.10 -1.53
C TRP A 243 -13.29 1.83 -2.92
N ASN A 244 -12.40 2.70 -3.40
CA ASN A 244 -11.70 2.51 -4.66
C ASN A 244 -10.86 1.23 -4.65
N LEU A 245 -10.12 0.97 -3.57
CA LEU A 245 -9.32 -0.25 -3.40
C LEU A 245 -10.19 -1.51 -3.33
N ASN A 246 -11.24 -1.50 -2.52
CA ASN A 246 -12.15 -2.65 -2.40
C ASN A 246 -12.76 -3.02 -3.76
N ARG A 247 -13.16 -2.03 -4.56
CA ARG A 247 -13.65 -2.26 -5.93
C ARG A 247 -12.57 -2.85 -6.84
N GLN A 248 -11.32 -2.39 -6.73
CA GLN A 248 -10.22 -2.84 -7.59
C GLN A 248 -9.75 -4.27 -7.27
N ASP A 249 -9.65 -4.60 -5.99
CA ASP A 249 -8.98 -5.83 -5.55
C ASP A 249 -9.89 -6.84 -4.84
N GLY A 250 -11.20 -6.57 -4.81
CA GLY A 250 -12.21 -7.40 -4.15
C GLY A 250 -12.09 -7.41 -2.62
N GLY A 251 -11.37 -6.45 -2.04
CA GLY A 251 -11.21 -6.33 -0.59
C GLY A 251 -12.49 -5.94 0.13
N LYS A 252 -12.47 -6.11 1.45
CA LYS A 252 -13.54 -5.71 2.38
C LYS A 252 -12.99 -4.82 3.50
N ARG A 253 -12.09 -3.91 3.13
CA ARG A 253 -11.54 -2.91 4.05
C ARG A 253 -12.67 -2.02 4.54
N THR A 254 -12.67 -1.66 5.81
CA THR A 254 -13.61 -0.71 6.39
C THR A 254 -12.87 0.53 6.86
N PHE A 255 -13.55 1.66 6.99
CA PHE A 255 -12.94 2.88 7.51
C PHE A 255 -13.77 3.55 8.59
N THR A 256 -13.08 4.28 9.47
CA THR A 256 -13.65 5.26 10.39
C THR A 256 -12.95 6.58 10.14
N LEU A 257 -13.74 7.62 9.85
CA LEU A 257 -13.25 8.98 9.65
C LEU A 257 -13.70 9.86 10.81
N ILE A 258 -12.78 10.64 11.35
CA ILE A 258 -13.07 11.68 12.35
C ILE A 258 -12.54 12.99 11.79
N THR A 259 -13.37 14.02 11.82
CA THR A 259 -13.00 15.38 11.47
C THR A 259 -13.81 16.33 12.32
N ASN A 260 -13.24 17.51 12.61
CA ASN A 260 -14.03 18.59 13.18
C ASN A 260 -15.04 19.10 12.13
N ASN A 261 -16.09 19.77 12.59
CA ASN A 261 -17.08 20.41 11.71
C ASN A 261 -16.89 21.94 11.64
N GLN A 262 -15.66 22.44 11.86
CA GLN A 262 -15.37 23.86 11.65
C GLN A 262 -15.64 24.21 10.18
N ASN A 263 -16.22 25.38 9.92
CA ASN A 263 -16.61 25.80 8.56
C ASN A 263 -17.43 24.75 7.80
N LYS A 264 -18.19 23.92 8.52
CA LYS A 264 -19.01 22.82 7.96
C LYS A 264 -18.21 21.76 7.20
N ILE A 265 -16.92 21.60 7.49
CA ILE A 265 -16.06 20.61 6.81
C ILE A 265 -16.62 19.18 6.91
N ALA A 266 -17.12 18.76 8.08
CA ALA A 266 -17.63 17.40 8.24
C ALA A 266 -18.89 17.16 7.37
N THR A 267 -19.79 18.14 7.36
CA THR A 267 -21.13 18.03 6.76
C THR A 267 -21.13 18.38 5.28
N ASP A 268 -20.66 19.58 4.92
CA ASP A 268 -20.70 20.12 3.56
C ASP A 268 -19.55 19.62 2.67
N VAL A 269 -18.49 19.05 3.27
CA VAL A 269 -17.32 18.54 2.51
C VAL A 269 -17.14 17.03 2.66
N THR A 270 -16.77 16.52 3.84
CA THR A 270 -16.45 15.09 4.03
C THR A 270 -17.65 14.21 3.73
N TYR A 271 -18.78 14.45 4.41
CA TYR A 271 -19.99 13.67 4.24
C TYR A 271 -20.54 13.83 2.82
N GLU A 272 -20.67 15.06 2.33
CA GLU A 272 -21.16 15.32 0.97
C GLU A 272 -20.31 14.65 -0.11
N ARG A 273 -18.97 14.66 0.01
CA ARG A 273 -18.07 13.96 -0.92
C ARG A 273 -18.39 12.47 -0.96
N LEU A 274 -18.43 11.82 0.20
CA LEU A 274 -18.65 10.37 0.29
C LEU A 274 -20.08 9.99 -0.12
N PHE A 275 -21.07 10.81 0.23
CA PHE A 275 -22.45 10.64 -0.21
C PHE A 275 -22.54 10.68 -1.74
N ARG A 276 -21.93 11.69 -2.37
CA ARG A 276 -21.92 11.87 -3.83
C ARG A 276 -21.36 10.66 -4.55
N ILE A 277 -20.13 10.26 -4.22
CA ILE A 277 -19.47 9.15 -4.91
C ILE A 277 -20.15 7.80 -4.62
N SER A 278 -20.83 7.66 -3.48
CA SER A 278 -21.55 6.43 -3.14
C SER A 278 -22.88 6.31 -3.89
N ASN A 279 -23.62 7.41 -4.00
CA ASN A 279 -24.97 7.43 -4.56
C ASN A 279 -25.03 7.84 -6.03
N GLY A 280 -23.98 8.46 -6.57
CA GLY A 280 -23.96 9.00 -7.93
C GLY A 280 -24.68 10.35 -8.08
N LYS A 281 -25.16 10.94 -6.98
CA LYS A 281 -25.82 12.26 -6.94
C LYS A 281 -25.50 12.99 -5.63
N GLY A 282 -25.58 14.32 -5.64
CA GLY A 282 -25.49 15.14 -4.43
C GLY A 282 -26.65 14.92 -3.47
N THR A 283 -26.50 15.33 -2.20
CA THR A 283 -27.60 15.25 -1.20
C THR A 283 -28.83 16.06 -1.62
N LYS A 284 -28.64 17.07 -2.46
CA LYS A 284 -29.70 17.87 -3.08
C LYS A 284 -30.19 17.32 -4.43
N ASN A 285 -29.89 16.06 -4.75
CA ASN A 285 -30.15 15.40 -6.04
C ASN A 285 -29.44 16.07 -7.24
N GLU A 286 -28.30 16.71 -7.00
CA GLU A 286 -27.50 17.37 -8.03
C GLU A 286 -26.66 16.36 -8.83
N GLU A 287 -26.57 16.54 -10.15
CA GLU A 287 -25.59 15.83 -10.98
C GLU A 287 -24.19 16.47 -10.88
N PHE A 288 -23.14 15.68 -11.08
CA PHE A 288 -21.77 16.16 -11.00
C PHE A 288 -20.82 15.43 -11.94
N ASN A 289 -19.71 16.08 -12.31
CA ASN A 289 -18.84 15.60 -13.39
C ASN A 289 -18.23 14.22 -13.13
N TRP A 290 -17.84 13.93 -11.88
CA TRP A 290 -17.28 12.62 -11.53
C TRP A 290 -18.25 11.46 -11.85
N SER A 291 -19.56 11.64 -11.66
CA SER A 291 -20.57 10.60 -11.92
C SER A 291 -20.71 10.22 -13.40
N LYS A 292 -20.28 11.08 -14.34
CA LYS A 292 -20.35 10.82 -15.79
C LYS A 292 -19.38 9.73 -16.24
N ASN A 293 -18.22 9.65 -15.56
CA ASN A 293 -17.13 8.74 -15.92
C ASN A 293 -16.94 7.61 -14.90
N ASN A 294 -17.66 7.63 -13.78
CA ASN A 294 -17.47 6.69 -12.68
C ASN A 294 -18.81 6.11 -12.23
N LYS A 295 -18.80 4.80 -11.92
CA LYS A 295 -19.96 4.15 -11.30
C LYS A 295 -20.01 4.47 -9.79
N PRO A 296 -21.20 4.73 -9.23
CA PRO A 296 -21.38 4.92 -7.79
C PRO A 296 -20.88 3.71 -6.98
N TYR A 297 -20.37 3.94 -5.78
CA TYR A 297 -19.87 2.85 -4.93
C TYR A 297 -20.97 2.00 -4.30
N LEU A 298 -22.18 2.55 -4.12
CA LEU A 298 -23.33 1.85 -3.51
C LEU A 298 -23.01 1.35 -2.09
N GLU A 299 -22.31 2.18 -1.33
CA GLU A 299 -21.84 1.91 0.01
C GLU A 299 -22.58 2.76 1.05
N ASN A 300 -22.81 2.19 2.22
CA ASN A 300 -23.51 2.88 3.29
C ASN A 300 -22.53 3.66 4.18
N LEU A 301 -22.97 4.84 4.64
CA LEU A 301 -22.28 5.64 5.65
C LEU A 301 -23.15 5.74 6.89
N LYS A 302 -22.57 5.43 8.04
CA LYS A 302 -23.14 5.83 9.32
C LYS A 302 -22.41 7.09 9.78
N VAL A 303 -23.17 8.13 10.07
CA VAL A 303 -22.65 9.42 10.53
C VAL A 303 -23.08 9.60 11.98
N PHE A 304 -22.15 10.02 12.82
CA PHE A 304 -22.37 10.25 14.24
C PHE A 304 -21.81 11.63 14.59
N ASP A 305 -22.57 12.39 15.37
CA ASP A 305 -22.07 13.60 16.01
C ASP A 305 -21.42 13.27 17.35
N ILE A 306 -20.39 14.03 17.72
CA ILE A 306 -19.85 13.99 19.07
C ILE A 306 -20.80 14.78 19.97
N VAL A 307 -21.45 14.07 20.88
CA VAL A 307 -22.34 14.66 21.88
C VAL A 307 -21.63 14.63 23.23
N TYR A 308 -21.54 15.79 23.87
CA TYR A 308 -21.02 15.91 25.23
C TYR A 308 -22.17 15.76 26.22
N TYR A 309 -21.93 14.96 27.26
CA TYR A 309 -22.89 14.78 28.36
C TYR A 309 -22.33 15.44 29.61
N ASN A 310 -23.21 16.13 30.36
CA ASN A 310 -22.83 16.69 31.64
C ASN A 310 -22.52 15.55 32.61
N THR A 311 -21.36 15.59 33.27
CA THR A 311 -20.95 14.63 34.29
C THR A 311 -21.64 14.87 35.63
N GLN A 312 -22.57 15.82 35.76
CA GLN A 312 -23.43 15.98 36.95
C GLN A 312 -24.68 15.09 36.90
N ILE A 313 -24.90 14.38 35.78
CA ILE A 313 -26.02 13.44 35.55
C ILE A 313 -25.96 12.20 36.49
N PHE A 314 -24.96 12.12 37.36
CA PHE A 314 -24.80 11.03 38.33
C PHE A 314 -25.63 11.19 39.61
N ASN A 315 -26.58 12.13 39.64
CA ASN A 315 -27.38 12.42 40.83
C ASN A 315 -28.63 11.52 40.97
N SER A 316 -28.99 10.74 39.94
CA SER A 316 -30.11 9.79 40.00
C SER A 316 -29.83 8.45 39.29
N GLU A 317 -30.38 7.37 39.83
CA GLU A 317 -30.19 6.00 39.32
C GLU A 317 -30.81 5.80 37.93
N THR A 318 -31.90 6.51 37.62
CA THR A 318 -32.57 6.49 36.31
C THR A 318 -31.66 7.05 35.22
N GLU A 319 -31.06 8.22 35.46
CA GLU A 319 -30.15 8.89 34.51
C GLU A 319 -28.88 8.08 34.22
N LEU A 320 -28.37 7.36 35.23
CA LEU A 320 -27.23 6.46 35.08
C LEU A 320 -27.54 5.25 34.19
N ASN A 321 -28.74 4.68 34.33
CA ASN A 321 -29.19 3.57 33.49
C ASN A 321 -29.35 3.96 32.03
N ASP A 322 -29.83 5.18 31.75
CA ASP A 322 -29.93 5.71 30.40
C ASP A 322 -28.56 5.86 29.74
N LEU A 323 -27.55 6.32 30.47
CA LEU A 323 -26.18 6.44 29.98
C LEU A 323 -25.55 5.08 29.65
N VAL A 324 -25.78 4.07 30.50
CA VAL A 324 -25.30 2.70 30.24
C VAL A 324 -25.98 2.12 29.00
N ASN A 325 -27.29 2.31 28.84
CA ASN A 325 -28.02 1.86 27.66
C ASN A 325 -27.51 2.55 26.38
N LEU A 326 -27.21 3.85 26.46
CA LEU A 326 -26.59 4.59 25.36
C LEU A 326 -25.22 4.01 25.00
N LEU A 327 -24.35 3.74 25.98
CA LEU A 327 -23.03 3.17 25.72
C LEU A 327 -23.11 1.77 25.10
N LEU A 328 -24.00 0.91 25.59
CA LEU A 328 -24.24 -0.41 25.00
C LEU A 328 -24.73 -0.31 23.55
N LYS A 329 -25.58 0.67 23.25
CA LYS A 329 -25.99 0.97 21.88
C LYS A 329 -24.80 1.42 21.02
N LEU A 330 -23.93 2.30 21.53
CA LEU A 330 -22.72 2.73 20.81
C LEU A 330 -21.78 1.55 20.54
N PHE A 331 -21.53 0.66 21.50
CA PHE A 331 -20.73 -0.54 21.26
C PHE A 331 -21.29 -1.39 20.12
N LYS A 332 -22.62 -1.56 20.06
CA LYS A 332 -23.29 -2.26 18.96
C LYS A 332 -23.12 -1.51 17.63
N ASP A 333 -23.29 -0.18 17.62
CA ASP A 333 -23.22 0.64 16.42
C ASP A 333 -21.82 0.66 15.79
N PHE A 334 -20.77 0.64 16.63
CA PHE A 334 -19.35 0.55 16.23
C PHE A 334 -18.83 -0.89 16.08
N ALA A 335 -19.70 -1.91 16.24
CA ALA A 335 -19.35 -3.33 16.18
C ALA A 335 -18.20 -3.72 17.13
N ILE A 336 -18.19 -3.14 18.33
CA ILE A 336 -17.27 -3.46 19.42
C ILE A 336 -17.88 -4.61 20.21
N LYS A 337 -17.16 -5.73 20.29
CA LYS A 337 -17.55 -6.86 21.15
C LYS A 337 -17.12 -6.54 22.57
N VAL A 338 -18.09 -6.42 23.47
CA VAL A 338 -17.86 -6.29 24.91
C VAL A 338 -18.30 -7.60 25.56
N ASP A 339 -17.42 -8.19 26.36
CA ASP A 339 -17.77 -9.33 27.18
C ASP A 339 -18.54 -8.83 28.41
N LEU A 340 -19.86 -9.02 28.40
CA LEU A 340 -20.74 -8.60 29.49
C LEU A 340 -20.84 -9.66 30.59
N ASN A 341 -20.29 -10.87 30.39
CA ASN A 341 -20.47 -12.00 31.31
C ASN A 341 -19.56 -11.95 32.54
N HIS A 342 -18.51 -11.11 32.52
CA HIS A 342 -17.63 -10.84 33.67
C HIS A 342 -17.97 -9.55 34.42
N ILE A 343 -19.07 -8.88 34.05
CA ILE A 343 -19.45 -7.58 34.61
C ILE A 343 -20.54 -7.79 35.67
N ASP A 344 -20.13 -7.83 36.93
CA ASP A 344 -21.00 -8.09 38.09
C ASP A 344 -22.11 -7.02 38.25
N THR A 345 -23.34 -7.50 38.40
CA THR A 345 -24.62 -6.81 38.18
C THR A 345 -25.10 -5.88 39.30
N LYS A 346 -24.26 -5.50 40.28
CA LYS A 346 -24.71 -4.60 41.37
C LYS A 346 -23.89 -3.35 41.68
N ASN A 347 -22.65 -3.22 41.20
CA ASN A 347 -21.86 -1.98 41.40
C ASN A 347 -20.67 -1.85 40.43
N THR A 348 -20.10 -2.96 39.99
CA THR A 348 -18.92 -3.01 39.11
C THR A 348 -19.21 -2.54 37.69
N ARG A 349 -20.46 -2.74 37.21
CA ARG A 349 -20.98 -2.29 35.91
C ARG A 349 -20.81 -0.79 35.66
N TYR A 350 -20.99 0.03 36.69
CA TYR A 350 -20.96 1.48 36.52
C TYR A 350 -19.53 2.02 36.57
N ILE A 351 -18.69 1.53 37.49
CA ILE A 351 -17.34 2.05 37.70
C ILE A 351 -16.40 1.77 36.51
N GLU A 352 -16.45 0.57 35.91
CA GLU A 352 -15.59 0.28 34.75
C GLU A 352 -16.02 1.06 33.50
N ILE A 353 -17.34 1.16 33.27
CA ILE A 353 -17.92 2.01 32.23
C ILE A 353 -17.58 3.48 32.48
N LEU A 354 -17.69 3.96 33.73
CA LEU A 354 -17.30 5.29 34.16
C LEU A 354 -15.80 5.52 33.98
N ASN A 355 -14.93 4.56 34.28
CA ASN A 355 -13.49 4.70 34.07
C ASN A 355 -13.15 4.82 32.58
N HIS A 356 -13.85 4.09 31.70
CA HIS A 356 -13.72 4.27 30.26
C HIS A 356 -14.21 5.64 29.76
N LEU A 357 -15.24 6.21 30.39
CA LEU A 357 -15.74 7.56 30.08
C LEU A 357 -14.88 8.68 30.70
N LEU A 358 -14.36 8.49 31.91
CA LEU A 358 -13.51 9.44 32.65
C LEU A 358 -12.07 9.47 32.14
N ALA A 359 -11.62 8.44 31.42
CA ALA A 359 -10.39 8.49 30.63
C ALA A 359 -10.41 9.57 29.53
N LEU A 360 -11.59 10.17 29.25
CA LEU A 360 -11.77 11.34 28.40
C LEU A 360 -11.72 12.68 29.17
N LYS A 361 -11.37 12.68 30.47
CA LYS A 361 -11.09 13.92 31.19
C LYS A 361 -9.98 14.70 30.44
N PRO A 362 -10.17 16.00 30.16
CA PRO A 362 -9.04 16.86 29.88
C PRO A 362 -8.06 16.74 31.05
N GLN A 363 -6.80 16.42 30.78
CA GLN A 363 -5.78 16.69 31.77
C GLN A 363 -5.63 18.21 31.82
N GLU A 364 -6.02 18.81 32.94
CA GLU A 364 -5.58 20.16 33.24
C GLU A 364 -4.05 20.12 33.29
N LYS A 365 -3.42 20.97 32.49
CA LYS A 365 -2.00 21.26 32.69
C LYS A 365 -1.91 21.90 34.06
N ASP A 366 -1.16 21.30 34.98
CA ASP A 366 -0.58 22.07 36.07
C ASP A 366 0.17 23.25 35.44
N LEU A 367 -0.33 24.46 35.71
CA LEU A 367 0.23 25.73 35.22
C LEU A 367 1.57 26.05 35.88
#